data_AF-A0A832PFH7-F1
#
_entry.id   AF-A0A832PFH7-F1
#
_cell.length_a   1.000
_cell.length_b   1.000
_cell.length_c   1.000
_cell.angle_alpha   90.00
_cell.angle_beta   90.00
_cell.angle_gamma   90.00
#
_symmetry.space_group_name_H-M   'P 1'
#
loop_
_entity.id
_entity.type
_entity.pdbx_description
1 polymer ?
#
loop_
_entity_poly.entity_id
_entity_poly.type
_entity_poly.pdbx_seq_one_letter_code
_entity_poly.pdbx_strand_id
1 'polypeptide(L)'
;METFIVVASPLILIFGLIGLITLYGRVRSLTGLILFLWSVSSVFSTLKGARFIMLLISPLSILAGMFWHEFNNTLKRRLKNIHKNRIINILQLSILSVIFLQFFSLLSVTSDFKPGYDDYFMEAAQWINSNTPEDSVIITDWSYGHFFASEAHRPVAFDGRLAYIETLPIRGYWYDHRLDPEIPTTARDYWINLALTTDNPILAENTFKMLATSGDQAYLLLNNYTHNKTRSYTILHSILAVDKETAYNILKENGLSDEKAEKVLEYTHPRTTRPFIVVIVDEMATRIKTPTYAENRGRPYSIIRDGSEEIIDKKSSFSMIIIGNRTLIVDKNYRNSLLIKFLAGENVGDFIKVFENQKIKIYIGGRG
;
A
#
# COMPACT_ATOMS: atom_id res chain seq x y z
N MET A 1 4.26 -10.08 12.76
CA MET A 1 5.45 -10.77 13.30
C MET A 1 5.05 -11.98 14.12
N GLU A 2 4.06 -11.86 15.01
CA GLU A 2 3.49 -12.97 15.79
C GLU A 2 3.01 -14.14 14.92
N THR A 3 2.21 -13.88 13.88
CA THR A 3 1.77 -14.93 12.92
C THR A 3 2.94 -15.68 12.29
N PHE A 4 4.01 -14.99 11.93
CA PHE A 4 5.20 -15.61 11.32
C PHE A 4 6.03 -16.42 12.32
N ILE A 5 6.12 -15.97 13.58
CA ILE A 5 6.80 -16.72 14.65
C ILE A 5 6.02 -18.00 14.99
N VAL A 6 4.68 -17.92 14.96
CA VAL A 6 3.80 -19.09 15.09
C VAL A 6 4.00 -20.06 13.92
N VAL A 7 4.11 -19.56 12.68
CA VAL A 7 4.32 -20.36 11.46
C VAL A 7 5.69 -21.05 11.44
N ALA A 8 6.76 -20.35 11.85
CA ALA A 8 8.13 -20.85 11.73
C ALA A 8 8.53 -21.90 12.78
N SER A 9 7.66 -22.21 13.75
CA SER A 9 7.95 -22.99 14.95
C SER A 9 9.08 -22.38 15.79
N PRO A 10 8.79 -21.85 16.99
CA PRO A 10 9.83 -21.37 17.90
C PRO A 10 10.93 -22.43 18.17
N LEU A 11 10.58 -23.72 18.17
CA LEU A 11 11.54 -24.81 18.33
C LEU A 11 12.48 -24.96 17.14
N ILE A 12 11.96 -24.88 15.90
CA ILE A 12 12.80 -24.96 14.70
C ILE A 12 13.77 -23.77 14.65
N LEU A 13 13.30 -22.57 14.99
CA LEU A 13 14.15 -21.39 15.06
C LEU A 13 15.24 -21.53 16.13
N ILE A 14 14.88 -21.94 17.34
CA ILE A 14 15.84 -22.14 18.44
C ILE A 14 16.86 -23.22 18.08
N PHE A 15 16.41 -24.40 17.63
CA PHE A 15 17.30 -25.49 17.25
C PHE A 15 18.17 -25.15 16.04
N GLY A 16 17.64 -24.38 15.08
CA GLY A 16 18.41 -23.88 13.94
C GLY A 16 19.53 -22.94 14.37
N LEU A 17 19.24 -22.01 15.29
CA LEU A 17 20.24 -21.08 15.83
C LEU A 17 21.30 -21.79 16.68
N ILE A 18 20.90 -22.74 17.53
CA ILE A 18 21.85 -23.56 18.29
C ILE A 18 22.68 -24.42 17.34
N GLY A 19 22.06 -24.99 16.30
CA GLY A 19 22.74 -25.75 15.26
C GLY A 19 23.80 -24.93 14.54
N LEU A 20 23.49 -23.67 14.19
CA LEU A 20 24.45 -22.75 13.58
C LEU A 20 25.72 -22.59 14.43
N ILE A 21 25.57 -22.46 15.75
CA ILE A 21 26.68 -22.26 16.69
C ILE A 21 27.44 -23.57 16.94
N THR A 22 26.73 -24.67 17.14
CA THR A 22 27.30 -25.94 17.63
C THR A 22 27.87 -26.84 16.53
N LEU A 23 27.39 -26.68 15.29
CA LEU A 23 27.85 -27.47 14.14
C LEU A 23 28.93 -26.75 13.33
N TYR A 24 29.28 -25.53 13.72
CA TYR A 24 30.39 -24.79 13.13
C TYR A 24 31.68 -25.63 13.19
N GLY A 25 32.28 -25.90 12.03
CA GLY A 25 33.48 -26.74 11.90
C GLY A 25 33.26 -28.26 11.93
N ARG A 26 32.03 -28.76 12.14
CA ARG A 26 31.71 -30.22 12.11
C ARG A 26 31.10 -30.70 10.79
N VAL A 27 30.59 -29.78 9.99
CA VAL A 27 30.00 -30.05 8.67
C VAL A 27 31.10 -29.95 7.60
N ARG A 28 30.99 -30.69 6.49
CA ARG A 28 31.87 -30.52 5.32
C ARG A 28 32.02 -29.03 5.00
N SER A 29 33.25 -28.59 4.77
CA SER A 29 33.63 -27.17 4.73
C SER A 29 32.74 -26.33 3.82
N LEU A 30 32.42 -26.82 2.62
CA LEU A 30 31.57 -26.10 1.67
C LEU A 30 30.10 -26.03 2.10
N THR A 31 29.50 -27.13 2.57
CA THR A 31 28.10 -27.16 3.00
C THR A 31 27.88 -26.30 4.24
N GLY A 32 28.80 -26.37 5.20
CA GLY A 32 28.77 -25.52 6.40
C GLY A 32 28.90 -24.03 6.05
N LEU A 33 29.80 -23.69 5.12
CA LEU A 33 29.98 -22.32 4.63
C LEU A 33 28.72 -21.79 3.93
N ILE A 34 28.08 -22.59 3.06
CA ILE A 34 26.85 -22.19 2.38
C ILE A 34 25.73 -21.94 3.39
N LEU A 35 25.51 -22.86 4.34
CA LEU A 35 24.48 -22.69 5.37
C LEU A 35 24.75 -21.47 6.25
N PHE A 36 26.01 -21.24 6.63
CA PHE A 36 26.40 -20.06 7.39
C PHE A 36 26.12 -18.76 6.62
N LEU A 37 26.60 -18.65 5.37
CA LEU A 37 26.39 -17.47 4.54
C LEU A 37 24.89 -17.25 4.26
N TRP A 38 24.13 -18.32 4.01
CA TRP A 38 22.69 -18.23 3.80
C TRP A 38 21.95 -17.78 5.06
N SER A 39 22.24 -18.37 6.24
CA SER A 39 21.65 -17.93 7.50
C SER A 39 22.00 -16.47 7.81
N VAL A 40 23.27 -16.10 7.71
CA VAL A 40 23.75 -14.75 8.04
C VAL A 40 23.15 -13.70 7.09
N SER A 41 23.18 -13.94 5.78
CA SER A 41 22.55 -13.03 4.81
C SER A 41 21.03 -12.90 5.01
N SER A 42 20.36 -13.99 5.38
CA SER A 42 18.92 -13.96 5.68
C SER A 42 18.62 -13.16 6.95
N VAL A 43 19.42 -13.30 8.01
CA VAL A 43 19.31 -12.49 9.23
C VAL A 43 19.52 -11.00 8.92
N PHE A 44 20.54 -10.65 8.13
CA PHE A 44 20.72 -9.25 7.72
C PHE A 44 19.54 -8.73 6.87
N SER A 45 18.93 -9.60 6.07
CA SER A 45 17.75 -9.24 5.27
C SER A 45 16.51 -8.97 6.13
N THR A 46 16.33 -9.64 7.28
CA THR A 46 15.18 -9.38 8.17
C THR A 46 15.24 -7.98 8.80
N LEU A 47 16.42 -7.38 8.93
CA LEU A 47 16.59 -5.98 9.36
C LEU A 47 15.97 -4.99 8.35
N LYS A 48 15.75 -5.40 7.10
CA LYS A 48 15.13 -4.58 6.05
C LYS A 48 13.62 -4.79 5.93
N GLY A 49 13.06 -5.82 6.54
CA GLY A 49 11.62 -6.05 6.54
C GLY A 49 11.22 -7.46 6.95
N ALA A 50 10.05 -7.57 7.59
CA ALA A 50 9.54 -8.84 8.13
C ALA A 50 9.38 -9.94 7.06
N ARG A 51 9.06 -9.58 5.81
CA ARG A 51 8.89 -10.54 4.70
C ARG A 51 10.13 -11.41 4.45
N PHE A 52 11.32 -10.90 4.75
CA PHE A 52 12.57 -11.63 4.51
C PHE A 52 12.78 -12.77 5.51
N ILE A 53 11.95 -12.91 6.55
CA ILE A 53 11.99 -14.06 7.45
C ILE A 53 11.80 -15.39 6.69
N MET A 54 11.07 -15.39 5.57
CA MET A 54 10.89 -16.59 4.73
C MET A 54 12.22 -17.15 4.22
N LEU A 55 13.22 -16.31 3.98
CA LEU A 55 14.56 -16.73 3.57
C LEU A 55 15.33 -17.42 4.71
N LEU A 56 15.03 -17.07 5.96
CA LEU A 56 15.67 -17.59 7.15
C LEU A 56 15.13 -18.96 7.58
N ILE A 57 13.85 -19.25 7.29
CA ILE A 57 13.19 -20.50 7.69
C ILE A 57 13.92 -21.73 7.14
N SER A 58 14.27 -21.70 5.85
CA SER A 58 14.90 -22.84 5.16
C SER A 58 16.26 -23.25 5.74
N PRO A 59 17.27 -22.36 5.86
CA PRO A 59 18.57 -22.75 6.40
C PRO A 59 18.49 -23.14 7.88
N LEU A 60 17.64 -22.48 8.68
CA LEU A 60 17.45 -22.84 10.09
C LEU A 60 16.77 -24.20 10.25
N SER A 61 15.85 -24.59 9.36
CA SER A 61 15.23 -25.92 9.38
C SER A 61 16.25 -27.03 9.15
N ILE A 62 17.18 -26.81 8.20
CA ILE A 62 18.29 -27.75 7.94
C ILE A 62 19.19 -27.86 9.18
N LEU A 63 19.61 -26.72 9.72
CA LEU A 63 20.48 -26.67 10.91
C LEU A 63 19.81 -27.29 12.15
N ALA A 64 18.49 -27.11 12.31
CA ALA A 64 17.72 -27.72 13.38
C ALA A 64 17.73 -29.25 13.29
N GLY A 65 17.55 -29.81 12.09
CA GLY A 65 17.62 -31.26 11.86
C GLY A 65 19.02 -31.82 12.13
N MET A 66 20.07 -31.12 11.69
CA MET A 66 21.45 -31.51 11.96
C MET A 66 21.79 -31.44 13.45
N PHE A 67 21.35 -30.38 14.14
CA PHE A 67 21.52 -30.22 15.58
C PHE A 67 20.82 -31.37 16.32
N TRP A 68 19.60 -31.70 15.91
CA TRP A 68 18.84 -32.80 16.49
C TRP A 68 19.58 -34.14 16.40
N HIS A 69 20.21 -34.42 15.26
CA HIS A 69 21.03 -35.61 15.08
C HIS A 69 22.20 -35.67 16.08
N GLU A 70 22.97 -34.59 16.19
CA GLU A 70 24.11 -34.51 17.12
C GLU A 70 23.70 -34.54 18.59
N PHE A 71 22.59 -33.87 18.92
CA PHE A 71 22.00 -33.89 20.25
C PHE A 71 21.60 -35.31 20.65
N ASN A 72 20.93 -36.05 19.75
CA ASN A 72 20.57 -37.45 19.97
C ASN A 72 21.80 -38.34 20.19
N ASN A 73 22.84 -38.20 19.36
CA ASN A 73 24.10 -38.94 19.53
C ASN A 73 24.78 -38.65 20.87
N THR A 74 24.78 -37.38 21.28
CA THR A 74 25.33 -36.94 22.57
C THR A 74 24.53 -37.54 23.73
N LEU A 75 23.21 -37.55 23.63
CA LEU A 75 22.30 -38.10 24.65
C LEU A 75 22.50 -39.61 24.81
N LYS A 76 22.61 -40.37 23.70
CA LYS A 76 22.92 -41.82 23.69
C LYS A 76 24.25 -42.17 24.37
N ARG A 77 25.25 -41.30 24.23
CA ARG A 77 26.59 -41.46 24.83
C ARG A 77 26.61 -41.13 26.32
N ARG A 78 25.89 -40.08 26.75
CA ARG A 78 25.91 -39.60 28.14
C ARG A 78 24.96 -40.37 29.06
N LEU A 79 23.81 -40.82 28.57
CA LEU A 79 22.88 -41.63 29.36
C LEU A 79 23.42 -43.06 29.52
N LYS A 80 23.83 -43.41 30.74
CA LYS A 80 24.28 -44.76 31.12
C LYS A 80 23.14 -45.67 31.62
N ASN A 81 21.88 -45.20 31.55
CA ASN A 81 20.72 -45.89 32.08
C ASN A 81 20.30 -47.09 31.18
N ILE A 82 19.84 -48.19 31.78
CA ILE A 82 19.29 -49.38 31.10
C ILE A 82 18.13 -48.99 30.17
N HIS A 83 17.33 -47.98 30.56
CA HIS A 83 16.19 -47.51 29.76
C HIS A 83 16.51 -46.34 28.82
N LYS A 84 17.78 -46.03 28.54
CA LYS A 84 18.18 -44.84 27.76
C LYS A 84 17.47 -44.71 26.41
N ASN A 85 17.30 -45.80 25.67
CA ASN A 85 16.64 -45.78 24.36
C ASN A 85 15.16 -45.41 24.48
N ARG A 86 14.48 -45.91 25.53
CA ARG A 86 13.08 -45.57 25.81
C ARG A 86 12.93 -44.08 26.14
N ILE A 87 13.83 -43.54 26.97
CA ILE A 87 13.85 -42.10 27.33
C ILE A 87 14.03 -41.24 26.07
N ILE A 88 14.98 -41.60 25.20
CA ILE A 88 15.27 -40.87 23.96
C ILE A 88 14.07 -40.91 23.00
N ASN A 89 13.42 -42.06 22.84
CA ASN A 89 12.25 -42.20 21.99
C ASN A 89 11.06 -41.36 22.52
N ILE A 90 10.85 -41.33 23.84
CA ILE A 90 9.83 -40.48 24.46
C ILE A 90 10.14 -39.00 24.16
N LEU A 91 11.39 -38.57 24.34
CA LEU A 91 11.79 -37.19 24.04
C LEU A 91 11.58 -36.82 22.56
N GLN A 92 11.92 -37.73 21.64
CA GLN A 92 11.67 -37.58 20.20
C GLN A 92 10.18 -37.41 19.91
N LEU A 93 9.34 -38.27 20.48
CA LEU A 93 7.89 -38.20 20.32
C LEU A 93 7.34 -36.91 20.91
N SER A 94 7.83 -36.46 22.07
CA SER A 94 7.40 -35.21 22.69
C SER A 94 7.73 -34.01 21.81
N ILE A 95 8.95 -33.93 21.26
CA ILE A 95 9.35 -32.82 20.38
C ILE A 95 8.58 -32.85 19.07
N LEU A 96 8.41 -34.04 18.47
CA LEU A 96 7.56 -34.20 17.30
C LEU A 96 6.12 -33.78 17.58
N SER A 97 5.59 -34.13 18.76
CA SER A 97 4.26 -33.73 19.20
C SER A 97 4.16 -32.21 19.35
N VAL A 98 5.16 -31.52 19.90
CA VAL A 98 5.14 -30.06 19.99
C VAL A 98 5.20 -29.39 18.61
N ILE A 99 6.04 -29.89 17.70
CA ILE A 99 6.08 -29.40 16.30
C ILE A 99 4.73 -29.66 15.61
N PHE A 100 4.13 -30.83 15.83
CA PHE A 100 2.83 -31.18 15.28
C PHE A 100 1.68 -30.37 15.91
N LEU A 101 1.73 -30.05 17.19
CA LEU A 101 0.72 -29.20 17.84
C LEU A 101 0.70 -27.78 17.24
N GLN A 102 1.84 -27.26 16.78
CA GLN A 102 1.91 -25.97 16.09
C GLN A 102 1.17 -25.97 14.75
N PHE A 103 1.01 -27.13 14.09
CA PHE A 103 0.19 -27.24 12.89
C PHE A 103 -1.28 -26.88 13.19
N PHE A 104 -1.82 -27.30 14.33
CA PHE A 104 -3.18 -26.92 14.72
C PHE A 104 -3.31 -25.43 15.05
N SER A 105 -2.29 -24.83 15.69
CA SER A 105 -2.25 -23.37 15.88
C SER A 105 -2.22 -22.64 14.53
N LEU A 106 -1.48 -23.15 13.55
CA LEU A 106 -1.47 -22.60 12.20
C LEU A 106 -2.85 -22.69 11.53
N LEU A 107 -3.51 -23.84 11.60
CA LEU A 107 -4.86 -24.02 11.06
C LEU A 107 -5.86 -22.99 11.62
N SER A 108 -5.81 -22.76 12.93
CA SER A 108 -6.66 -21.76 13.58
C SER A 108 -6.40 -20.32 13.12
N VAL A 109 -5.16 -20.00 12.76
CA VAL A 109 -4.83 -18.67 12.21
C VAL A 109 -5.29 -18.56 10.76
N THR A 110 -5.14 -19.62 9.98
CA THR A 110 -5.52 -19.62 8.55
C THR A 110 -7.02 -19.66 8.33
N SER A 111 -7.81 -20.23 9.25
CA SER A 111 -9.28 -20.27 9.13
C SER A 111 -9.91 -18.88 9.13
N ASP A 112 -9.22 -17.88 9.69
CA ASP A 112 -9.68 -16.49 9.73
C ASP A 112 -9.27 -15.69 8.50
N PHE A 113 -8.49 -16.28 7.57
CA PHE A 113 -8.10 -15.60 6.34
C PHE A 113 -9.31 -15.43 5.43
N LYS A 114 -9.70 -14.18 5.22
CA LYS A 114 -10.71 -13.78 4.24
C LYS A 114 -10.02 -13.37 2.94
N PRO A 115 -10.66 -13.59 1.78
CA PRO A 115 -10.22 -12.98 0.54
C PRO A 115 -10.05 -11.46 0.71
N GLY A 116 -8.98 -10.91 0.16
CA GLY A 116 -8.74 -9.46 0.19
C GLY A 116 -9.77 -8.66 -0.61
N TYR A 117 -10.37 -9.30 -1.62
CA TYR A 117 -11.48 -8.78 -2.42
C TYR A 117 -12.63 -9.77 -2.34
N ASP A 118 -13.82 -9.29 -1.98
CA ASP A 118 -15.03 -10.08 -1.82
C ASP A 118 -16.07 -9.75 -2.89
N ASP A 119 -17.29 -10.27 -2.75
CA ASP A 119 -18.35 -10.11 -3.73
C ASP A 119 -18.72 -8.64 -3.98
N TYR A 120 -18.54 -7.75 -3.00
CA TYR A 120 -18.77 -6.31 -3.19
C TYR A 120 -17.73 -5.69 -4.13
N PHE A 121 -16.48 -6.16 -4.10
CA PHE A 121 -15.46 -5.76 -5.05
C PHE A 121 -15.77 -6.27 -6.46
N MET A 122 -16.19 -7.54 -6.57
CA MET A 122 -16.56 -8.13 -7.86
C MET A 122 -17.75 -7.40 -8.49
N GLU A 123 -18.80 -7.13 -7.72
CA GLU A 123 -19.96 -6.36 -8.17
C GLU A 123 -19.57 -4.98 -8.70
N ALA A 124 -18.72 -4.25 -7.97
CA ALA A 124 -18.23 -2.94 -8.37
C ALA A 124 -17.42 -3.01 -9.68
N ALA A 125 -16.53 -4.00 -9.82
CA ALA A 125 -15.72 -4.19 -11.02
C ALA A 125 -16.58 -4.53 -12.25
N GLN A 126 -17.56 -5.43 -12.09
CA GLN A 126 -18.50 -5.79 -13.16
C GLN A 126 -19.38 -4.60 -13.57
N TRP A 127 -19.79 -3.78 -12.61
CA TRP A 127 -20.51 -2.55 -12.88
C TRP A 127 -19.67 -1.60 -13.73
N ILE A 128 -18.40 -1.36 -13.36
CA ILE A 128 -17.48 -0.51 -14.14
C ILE A 128 -17.33 -1.05 -15.56
N ASN A 129 -17.07 -2.36 -15.71
CA ASN A 129 -16.88 -2.98 -17.01
C ASN A 129 -18.09 -2.80 -17.93
N SER A 130 -19.30 -2.86 -17.37
CA SER A 130 -20.55 -2.82 -18.13
C SER A 130 -21.07 -1.40 -18.41
N ASN A 131 -20.67 -0.41 -17.60
CA ASN A 131 -21.31 0.92 -17.59
C ASN A 131 -20.37 2.08 -17.95
N THR A 132 -19.11 1.82 -18.30
CA THR A 132 -18.12 2.87 -18.60
C THR A 132 -17.41 2.63 -19.94
N PRO A 133 -16.94 3.66 -20.65
CA PRO A 133 -16.12 3.49 -21.86
C PRO A 133 -14.86 2.65 -21.62
N GLU A 134 -14.41 1.86 -22.60
CA GLU A 134 -13.23 0.98 -22.50
C GLU A 134 -11.93 1.72 -22.14
N ASP A 135 -11.81 2.99 -22.55
CA ASP A 135 -10.64 3.84 -22.27
C ASP A 135 -10.74 4.60 -20.95
N SER A 136 -11.79 4.35 -20.14
CA SER A 136 -11.95 4.99 -18.83
C SER A 136 -10.84 4.57 -17.87
N VAL A 137 -10.19 5.55 -17.23
CA VAL A 137 -9.13 5.28 -16.25
C VAL A 137 -9.70 5.23 -14.84
N ILE A 138 -9.48 4.13 -14.13
CA ILE A 138 -9.84 3.98 -12.73
C ILE A 138 -8.79 4.64 -11.85
N ILE A 139 -9.24 5.49 -10.92
CA ILE A 139 -8.46 6.17 -9.91
C ILE A 139 -8.91 5.66 -8.54
N THR A 140 -7.98 5.06 -7.81
CA THR A 140 -8.21 4.49 -6.48
C THR A 140 -6.89 4.35 -5.71
N ASP A 141 -6.93 3.89 -4.46
CA ASP A 141 -5.72 3.51 -3.72
C ASP A 141 -5.00 2.36 -4.42
N TRP A 142 -3.66 2.41 -4.43
CA TRP A 142 -2.80 1.45 -5.13
C TRP A 142 -3.06 -0.01 -4.77
N SER A 143 -3.56 -0.27 -3.57
CA SER A 143 -3.88 -1.62 -3.06
C SER A 143 -5.01 -2.28 -3.86
N TYR A 144 -5.85 -1.51 -4.54
CA TYR A 144 -6.99 -2.01 -5.33
C TYR A 144 -6.72 -2.02 -6.84
N GLY A 145 -5.63 -1.39 -7.29
CA GLY A 145 -5.33 -1.20 -8.71
C GLY A 145 -5.26 -2.51 -9.51
N HIS A 146 -4.52 -3.52 -9.03
CA HIS A 146 -4.41 -4.82 -9.74
C HIS A 146 -5.75 -5.53 -9.90
N PHE A 147 -6.58 -5.50 -8.84
CA PHE A 147 -7.89 -6.12 -8.88
C PHE A 147 -8.79 -5.44 -9.91
N PHE A 148 -8.91 -4.11 -9.87
CA PHE A 148 -9.76 -3.39 -10.81
C PHE A 148 -9.22 -3.44 -12.24
N ALA A 149 -7.90 -3.44 -12.45
CA ALA A 149 -7.33 -3.64 -13.78
C ALA A 149 -7.72 -5.02 -14.37
N SER A 150 -7.69 -6.07 -13.54
CA SER A 150 -8.05 -7.43 -13.92
C SER A 150 -9.55 -7.57 -14.18
N GLU A 151 -10.37 -7.23 -13.19
CA GLU A 151 -11.80 -7.61 -13.16
C GLU A 151 -12.71 -6.57 -13.82
N ALA A 152 -12.33 -5.29 -13.80
CA ALA A 152 -13.13 -4.23 -14.45
C ALA A 152 -12.74 -4.03 -15.92
N HIS A 153 -11.66 -4.65 -16.38
CA HIS A 153 -11.10 -4.48 -17.73
C HIS A 153 -10.94 -3.01 -18.13
N ARG A 154 -10.42 -2.19 -17.21
CA ARG A 154 -10.11 -0.77 -17.43
C ARG A 154 -8.68 -0.46 -17.00
N PRO A 155 -7.99 0.48 -17.66
CA PRO A 155 -6.71 0.97 -17.16
C PRO A 155 -6.86 1.59 -15.77
N VAL A 156 -5.83 1.44 -14.93
CA VAL A 156 -5.76 2.06 -13.60
C VAL A 156 -4.66 3.11 -13.57
N ALA A 157 -4.90 4.21 -12.86
CA ALA A 157 -3.91 5.28 -12.74
C ALA A 157 -2.69 4.85 -11.90
N PHE A 158 -2.92 4.03 -10.86
CA PHE A 158 -1.88 3.60 -9.93
C PHE A 158 -2.20 2.21 -9.32
N ASP A 159 -1.17 1.37 -9.15
CA ASP A 159 -1.27 0.00 -8.61
C ASP A 159 0.00 -0.42 -7.85
N GLY A 160 0.00 -1.64 -7.31
CA GLY A 160 1.14 -2.18 -6.58
C GLY A 160 2.41 -2.39 -7.42
N ARG A 161 2.31 -2.61 -8.73
CA ARG A 161 3.52 -2.69 -9.58
C ARG A 161 4.18 -1.32 -9.63
N LEU A 162 3.38 -0.28 -9.87
CA LEU A 162 3.81 1.12 -9.92
C LEU A 162 4.45 1.57 -8.61
N ALA A 163 3.90 1.13 -7.48
CA ALA A 163 4.43 1.44 -6.15
C ALA A 163 5.78 0.77 -5.83
N TYR A 164 6.13 -0.34 -6.48
CA TYR A 164 7.30 -1.15 -6.13
C TYR A 164 8.30 -1.34 -7.28
N ILE A 165 7.87 -1.96 -8.38
CA ILE A 165 8.75 -2.40 -9.46
C ILE A 165 9.33 -1.21 -10.21
N GLU A 166 8.52 -0.18 -10.45
CA GLU A 166 8.90 0.98 -11.25
C GLU A 166 9.94 1.90 -10.57
N THR A 167 10.21 1.66 -9.28
CA THR A 167 11.23 2.38 -8.49
C THR A 167 12.59 1.68 -8.45
N LEU A 168 12.70 0.47 -9.02
CA LEU A 168 13.93 -0.30 -8.93
C LEU A 168 15.00 0.23 -9.91
N PRO A 169 16.27 0.39 -9.48
CA PRO A 169 17.35 0.79 -10.38
C PRO A 169 17.55 -0.14 -11.58
N ILE A 170 17.15 -1.42 -11.45
CA ILE A 170 17.28 -2.42 -12.51
C ILE A 170 16.32 -2.20 -13.68
N ARG A 171 15.34 -1.31 -13.54
CA ARG A 171 14.32 -1.02 -14.55
C ARG A 171 14.91 -0.69 -15.93
N GLY A 172 16.02 0.06 -15.97
CA GLY A 172 16.71 0.40 -17.22
C GLY A 172 17.28 -0.81 -18.00
N TYR A 173 17.41 -1.97 -17.37
CA TYR A 173 17.80 -3.22 -18.02
C TYR A 173 16.61 -4.04 -18.52
N TRP A 174 15.43 -3.86 -17.93
CA TRP A 174 14.24 -4.65 -18.25
C TRP A 174 13.37 -4.03 -19.34
N TYR A 175 13.45 -2.71 -19.49
CA TYR A 175 12.61 -1.98 -20.44
C TYR A 175 13.33 -1.73 -21.76
N ASP A 176 12.55 -1.74 -22.83
CA ASP A 176 12.97 -1.25 -24.14
C ASP A 176 13.49 0.18 -23.97
N HIS A 177 14.65 0.48 -24.57
CA HIS A 177 15.25 1.81 -24.57
C HIS A 177 14.35 2.91 -25.16
N ARG A 178 13.25 2.54 -25.84
CA ARG A 178 12.21 3.46 -26.32
C ARG A 178 11.27 3.96 -25.22
N LEU A 179 11.24 3.32 -24.05
CA LEU A 179 10.43 3.73 -22.92
C LEU A 179 11.20 4.72 -22.05
N ASP A 180 10.55 5.81 -21.68
CA ASP A 180 11.11 6.77 -20.72
C ASP A 180 11.30 6.07 -19.36
N PRO A 181 12.55 5.94 -18.85
CA PRO A 181 12.81 5.28 -17.58
C PRO A 181 12.25 6.03 -16.38
N GLU A 182 11.82 7.30 -16.55
CA GLU A 182 11.11 8.03 -15.51
C GLU A 182 9.61 7.68 -15.49
N ILE A 183 9.01 7.12 -16.56
CA ILE A 183 7.56 6.94 -16.68
C ILE A 183 7.16 5.46 -16.72
N PRO A 184 6.39 4.95 -15.76
CA PRO A 184 5.61 5.70 -14.76
C PRO A 184 6.35 6.00 -13.45
N THR A 185 5.88 7.00 -12.69
CA THR A 185 6.46 7.38 -11.38
C THR A 185 5.51 7.13 -10.20
N THR A 186 6.07 7.01 -8.99
CA THR A 186 5.28 6.95 -7.74
C THR A 186 4.66 8.28 -7.32
N ALA A 187 4.95 9.39 -8.02
CA ALA A 187 4.32 10.68 -7.73
C ALA A 187 2.81 10.66 -8.02
N ARG A 188 2.31 9.70 -8.81
CA ARG A 188 0.86 9.50 -9.00
C ARG A 188 0.13 9.28 -7.67
N ASP A 189 0.72 8.50 -6.76
CA ASP A 189 0.14 8.28 -5.43
C ASP A 189 -0.01 9.60 -4.67
N TYR A 190 1.02 10.44 -4.72
CA TYR A 190 0.99 11.76 -4.11
C TYR A 190 -0.15 12.62 -4.67
N TRP A 191 -0.29 12.71 -6.00
CA TRP A 191 -1.33 13.50 -6.64
C TRP A 191 -2.74 12.95 -6.37
N ILE A 192 -2.91 11.62 -6.37
CA ILE A 192 -4.19 10.99 -6.00
C ILE A 192 -4.55 11.33 -4.55
N ASN A 193 -3.60 11.18 -3.61
CA ASN A 193 -3.84 11.50 -2.20
C ASN A 193 -4.10 13.01 -1.99
N LEU A 194 -3.39 13.89 -2.69
CA LEU A 194 -3.65 15.34 -2.66
C LEU A 194 -5.08 15.66 -3.11
N ALA A 195 -5.51 15.10 -4.24
CA ALA A 195 -6.84 15.27 -4.78
C ALA A 195 -7.95 14.70 -3.86
N LEU A 196 -7.67 13.59 -3.17
CA LEU A 196 -8.60 13.00 -2.20
C LEU A 196 -8.64 13.77 -0.87
N THR A 197 -7.55 14.44 -0.48
CA THR A 197 -7.44 15.10 0.83
C THR A 197 -7.69 16.60 0.82
N THR A 198 -7.75 17.23 -0.35
CA THR A 198 -8.17 18.62 -0.51
C THR A 198 -9.68 18.80 -0.30
N ASP A 199 -10.12 20.01 0.05
CA ASP A 199 -11.51 20.45 0.05
C ASP A 199 -11.91 21.21 -1.23
N ASN A 200 -10.94 21.44 -2.14
CA ASN A 200 -11.15 22.10 -3.44
C ASN A 200 -11.52 21.07 -4.53
N PRO A 201 -12.78 21.03 -5.00
CA PRO A 201 -13.20 20.09 -6.03
C PRO A 201 -12.53 20.32 -7.39
N ILE A 202 -12.22 21.58 -7.75
CA ILE A 202 -11.56 21.92 -9.02
C ILE A 202 -10.15 21.34 -9.04
N LEU A 203 -9.40 21.51 -7.94
CA LEU A 203 -8.05 20.94 -7.80
C LEU A 203 -8.09 19.42 -7.96
N ALA A 204 -9.02 18.75 -7.30
CA ALA A 204 -9.12 17.30 -7.38
C ALA A 204 -9.50 16.82 -8.78
N GLU A 205 -10.48 17.47 -9.41
CA GLU A 205 -10.95 17.13 -10.74
C GLU A 205 -9.86 17.32 -11.80
N ASN A 206 -9.19 18.47 -11.82
CA ASN A 206 -8.09 18.72 -12.75
C ASN A 206 -6.91 17.77 -12.50
N THR A 207 -6.63 17.43 -11.24
CA THR A 207 -5.61 16.43 -10.90
C THR A 207 -5.96 15.06 -11.47
N PHE A 208 -7.20 14.60 -11.29
CA PHE A 208 -7.66 13.32 -11.83
C PHE A 208 -7.71 13.31 -13.36
N LYS A 209 -8.19 14.39 -14.00
CA LYS A 209 -8.16 14.57 -15.46
C LYS A 209 -6.73 14.50 -16.01
N MET A 210 -5.79 15.21 -15.38
CA MET A 210 -4.37 15.22 -15.73
C MET A 210 -3.78 13.80 -15.67
N LEU A 211 -4.01 13.09 -14.56
CA LEU A 211 -3.49 11.72 -14.37
C LEU A 211 -4.10 10.73 -15.37
N ALA A 212 -5.42 10.78 -15.58
CA ALA A 212 -6.12 9.90 -16.51
C ALA A 212 -5.71 10.13 -17.97
N THR A 213 -5.46 11.37 -18.36
CA THR A 213 -5.20 11.74 -19.76
C THR A 213 -3.71 11.70 -20.11
N SER A 214 -2.86 12.24 -19.23
CA SER A 214 -1.43 12.47 -19.53
C SER A 214 -0.47 11.71 -18.62
N GLY A 215 -0.97 11.03 -17.59
CA GLY A 215 -0.15 10.30 -16.62
C GLY A 215 0.84 11.22 -15.91
N ASP A 216 2.12 11.08 -16.27
CA ASP A 216 3.23 11.71 -15.55
C ASP A 216 3.79 12.96 -16.24
N GLN A 217 3.30 13.25 -17.44
CA GLN A 217 3.89 14.24 -18.34
C GLN A 217 3.89 15.66 -17.76
N ALA A 218 2.81 16.09 -17.11
CA ALA A 218 2.66 17.46 -16.62
C ALA A 218 3.76 17.87 -15.62
N TYR A 219 3.97 17.08 -14.57
CA TYR A 219 4.95 17.42 -13.53
C TYR A 219 6.39 17.12 -13.96
N LEU A 220 6.62 16.14 -14.83
CA LEU A 220 7.94 15.90 -15.42
C LEU A 220 8.35 17.05 -16.34
N LEU A 221 7.43 17.54 -17.18
CA LEU A 221 7.67 18.67 -18.07
C LEU A 221 7.98 19.95 -17.29
N LEU A 222 7.18 20.26 -16.26
CA LEU A 222 7.44 21.41 -15.38
C LEU A 222 8.81 21.27 -14.70
N ASN A 223 9.16 20.08 -14.19
CA ASN A 223 10.45 19.86 -13.55
C ASN A 223 11.62 20.06 -14.53
N ASN A 224 11.44 19.68 -15.79
CA ASN A 224 12.42 19.96 -16.85
C ASN A 224 12.54 21.47 -17.13
N TYR A 225 11.43 22.23 -17.07
CA TYR A 225 11.49 23.68 -17.30
C TYR A 225 12.03 24.48 -16.12
N THR A 226 11.73 24.09 -14.89
CA THR A 226 12.14 24.84 -13.69
C THR A 226 13.46 24.37 -13.10
N HIS A 227 13.89 23.14 -13.42
CA HIS A 227 14.99 22.43 -12.76
C HIS A 227 14.90 22.47 -11.21
N ASN A 228 13.68 22.58 -10.69
CA ASN A 228 13.40 22.74 -9.27
C ASN A 228 12.06 22.09 -8.94
N LYS A 229 12.13 20.95 -8.26
CA LYS A 229 10.98 20.12 -7.88
C LYS A 229 9.96 20.87 -7.02
N THR A 230 10.42 21.64 -6.04
CA THR A 230 9.55 22.42 -5.15
C THR A 230 8.78 23.48 -5.94
N ARG A 231 9.49 24.25 -6.78
CA ARG A 231 8.86 25.26 -7.63
C ARG A 231 7.89 24.64 -8.64
N SER A 232 8.27 23.51 -9.26
CA SER A 232 7.40 22.76 -10.16
C SER A 232 6.11 22.32 -9.49
N TYR A 233 6.22 21.77 -8.27
CA TYR A 233 5.05 21.42 -7.48
C TYR A 233 4.17 22.64 -7.18
N THR A 234 4.74 23.74 -6.70
CA THR A 234 3.98 24.95 -6.36
C THR A 234 3.23 25.52 -7.58
N ILE A 235 3.88 25.53 -8.76
CA ILE A 235 3.24 25.94 -10.00
C ILE A 235 2.10 24.97 -10.35
N LEU A 236 2.40 23.67 -10.39
CA LEU A 236 1.42 22.66 -10.79
C LEU A 236 0.19 22.64 -9.88
N HIS A 237 0.40 22.68 -8.56
CA HIS A 237 -0.67 22.76 -7.58
C HIS A 237 -1.55 24.01 -7.80
N SER A 238 -0.92 25.16 -8.03
CA SER A 238 -1.64 26.43 -8.25
C SER A 238 -2.49 26.40 -9.53
N ILE A 239 -1.94 25.87 -10.63
CA ILE A 239 -2.67 25.83 -11.90
C ILE A 239 -3.80 24.80 -11.91
N LEU A 240 -3.63 23.65 -11.24
CA LEU A 240 -4.69 22.64 -11.17
C LEU A 240 -5.89 23.12 -10.33
N ALA A 241 -5.69 24.09 -9.44
CA ALA A 241 -6.74 24.64 -8.58
C ALA A 241 -7.66 25.67 -9.27
N VAL A 242 -7.43 25.99 -10.55
CA VAL A 242 -8.13 27.04 -11.30
C VAL A 242 -8.53 26.58 -12.69
N ASP A 243 -9.22 27.43 -13.46
CA ASP A 243 -9.54 27.18 -14.87
C ASP A 243 -8.32 27.38 -15.79
N LYS A 244 -8.46 26.96 -17.05
CA LYS A 244 -7.37 26.99 -18.04
C LYS A 244 -6.81 28.39 -18.33
N GLU A 245 -7.66 29.42 -18.37
CA GLU A 245 -7.23 30.79 -18.67
C GLU A 245 -6.44 31.37 -17.49
N THR A 246 -6.96 31.19 -16.27
CA THR A 246 -6.24 31.58 -15.04
C THR A 246 -4.92 30.81 -14.90
N ALA A 247 -4.92 29.50 -15.20
CA ALA A 247 -3.74 28.65 -15.20
C ALA A 247 -2.66 29.16 -16.18
N TYR A 248 -3.05 29.62 -17.37
CA TYR A 248 -2.14 30.23 -18.34
C TYR A 248 -1.43 31.45 -17.73
N ASN A 249 -2.19 32.36 -17.13
CA ASN A 249 -1.64 33.57 -16.52
C ASN A 249 -0.66 33.24 -15.38
N ILE A 250 -0.98 32.28 -14.52
CA ILE A 250 -0.07 31.80 -13.46
C ILE A 250 1.23 31.26 -14.05
N LEU A 251 1.19 30.49 -15.15
CA LEU A 251 2.40 30.00 -15.82
C LEU A 251 3.26 31.15 -16.36
N LYS A 252 2.63 32.16 -16.95
CA LYS A 252 3.30 33.38 -17.45
C LYS A 252 3.97 34.17 -16.34
N GLU A 253 3.28 34.40 -15.23
CA GLU A 253 3.82 35.06 -14.03
C GLU A 253 5.01 34.30 -13.44
N ASN A 254 5.00 32.98 -13.57
CA ASN A 254 6.11 32.11 -13.17
C ASN A 254 7.26 32.07 -14.20
N GLY A 255 7.23 32.91 -15.24
CA GLY A 255 8.33 33.11 -16.19
C GLY A 255 8.38 32.10 -17.34
N LEU A 256 7.29 31.38 -17.63
CA LEU A 256 7.22 30.50 -18.79
C LEU A 256 6.90 31.30 -20.07
N SER A 257 7.53 30.92 -21.18
CA SER A 257 7.14 31.42 -22.52
C SER A 257 5.75 30.91 -22.90
N ASP A 258 5.10 31.53 -23.89
CA ASP A 258 3.76 31.13 -24.33
C ASP A 258 3.75 29.67 -24.79
N GLU A 259 4.75 29.28 -25.59
CA GLU A 259 4.95 27.90 -26.04
C GLU A 259 5.06 26.91 -24.86
N LYS A 260 5.85 27.24 -23.84
CA LYS A 260 6.01 26.38 -22.66
C LYS A 260 4.72 26.32 -21.83
N ALA A 261 4.02 27.43 -21.67
CA ALA A 261 2.77 27.50 -20.92
C ALA A 261 1.69 26.65 -21.60
N GLU A 262 1.47 26.83 -22.91
CA GLU A 262 0.52 26.04 -23.68
C GLU A 262 0.85 24.54 -23.61
N LYS A 263 2.13 24.17 -23.70
CA LYS A 263 2.54 22.76 -23.58
C LYS A 263 2.22 22.15 -22.21
N VAL A 264 2.33 22.92 -21.13
CA VAL A 264 1.92 22.46 -19.79
C VAL A 264 0.39 22.34 -19.69
N LEU A 265 -0.35 23.26 -20.31
CA LEU A 265 -1.81 23.23 -20.35
C LEU A 265 -2.37 22.07 -21.18
N GLU A 266 -1.65 21.59 -22.19
CA GLU A 266 -2.03 20.37 -22.91
C GLU A 266 -2.16 19.15 -21.99
N TYR A 267 -1.35 19.08 -20.92
CA TYR A 267 -1.38 17.95 -19.98
C TYR A 267 -2.24 18.20 -18.75
N THR A 268 -2.34 19.46 -18.29
CA THR A 268 -3.05 19.82 -17.05
C THR A 268 -4.51 20.22 -17.30
N HIS A 269 -4.79 20.84 -18.45
CA HIS A 269 -6.12 21.31 -18.87
C HIS A 269 -6.38 20.91 -20.34
N PRO A 270 -6.36 19.60 -20.65
CA PRO A 270 -6.53 19.10 -22.01
C PRO A 270 -7.93 19.43 -22.53
N ARG A 271 -8.03 19.74 -23.83
CA ARG A 271 -9.33 19.90 -24.51
C ARG A 271 -10.07 18.57 -24.69
N THR A 272 -9.31 17.49 -24.88
CA THR A 272 -9.83 16.13 -24.98
C THR A 272 -9.33 15.34 -23.79
N THR A 273 -10.24 14.97 -22.89
CA THR A 273 -9.95 14.19 -21.70
C THR A 273 -10.21 12.72 -21.96
N ARG A 274 -9.44 11.85 -21.29
CA ARG A 274 -9.90 10.48 -21.09
C ARG A 274 -10.95 10.46 -19.97
N PRO A 275 -12.05 9.70 -20.12
CA PRO A 275 -12.97 9.48 -19.02
C PRO A 275 -12.22 8.88 -17.83
N PHE A 276 -12.64 9.22 -16.62
CA PHE A 276 -12.05 8.64 -15.43
C PHE A 276 -13.11 8.37 -14.38
N ILE A 277 -12.80 7.38 -13.54
CA ILE A 277 -13.70 6.83 -12.54
C ILE A 277 -12.96 6.86 -11.21
N VAL A 278 -13.55 7.44 -10.18
CA VAL A 278 -12.97 7.43 -8.83
C VAL A 278 -13.67 6.34 -8.03
N VAL A 279 -12.90 5.33 -7.62
CA VAL A 279 -13.40 4.21 -6.81
C VAL A 279 -12.96 4.39 -5.37
N ILE A 280 -13.95 4.57 -4.49
CA ILE A 280 -13.76 4.82 -3.06
C ILE A 280 -14.18 3.58 -2.29
N VAL A 281 -13.20 2.94 -1.67
CA VAL A 281 -13.41 1.81 -0.76
C VAL A 281 -13.47 2.35 0.66
N ASP A 282 -14.42 1.87 1.45
CA ASP A 282 -14.64 2.29 2.84
C ASP A 282 -13.36 2.24 3.70
N GLU A 283 -12.49 1.25 3.48
CA GLU A 283 -11.22 1.09 4.21
C GLU A 283 -10.23 2.23 3.94
N MET A 284 -10.40 2.99 2.85
CA MET A 284 -9.61 4.20 2.56
C MET A 284 -9.81 5.28 3.63
N ALA A 285 -10.87 5.22 4.44
CA ALA A 285 -11.03 6.10 5.61
C ALA A 285 -9.83 6.03 6.56
N THR A 286 -9.15 4.89 6.64
CA THR A 286 -7.95 4.70 7.48
C THR A 286 -6.71 5.44 6.97
N ARG A 287 -6.74 5.93 5.73
CA ARG A 287 -5.66 6.72 5.11
C ARG A 287 -5.74 8.20 5.48
N ILE A 288 -6.90 8.67 5.96
CA ILE A 288 -7.04 10.05 6.41
C ILE A 288 -6.19 10.24 7.65
N LYS A 289 -5.46 11.37 7.72
CA LYS A 289 -4.66 11.69 8.90
C LYS A 289 -5.55 11.72 10.14
N THR A 290 -5.29 10.81 11.07
CA THR A 290 -5.92 10.79 12.39
C THR A 290 -5.03 11.53 13.40
N PRO A 291 -5.61 12.23 14.39
CA PRO A 291 -4.83 12.80 15.48
C PRO A 291 -4.08 11.71 16.26
N THR A 292 -2.92 12.05 16.79
CA THR A 292 -2.23 11.20 17.77
C THR A 292 -3.06 11.03 19.04
N TYR A 293 -2.74 10.02 19.86
CA TYR A 293 -3.43 9.80 21.14
C TYR A 293 -3.39 11.02 22.08
N ALA A 294 -2.31 11.82 22.02
CA ALA A 294 -2.20 13.05 22.80
C ALA A 294 -3.11 14.17 22.25
N GLU A 295 -3.24 14.26 20.93
CA GLU A 295 -4.07 15.24 20.22
C GLU A 295 -5.57 14.92 20.32
N ASN A 296 -5.94 13.64 20.47
CA ASN A 296 -7.32 13.17 20.61
C ASN A 296 -7.86 13.24 22.05
N ARG A 297 -7.32 14.14 22.89
CA ARG A 297 -7.82 14.35 24.26
C ARG A 297 -8.72 15.57 24.33
N GLY A 298 -9.92 15.38 24.88
CA GLY A 298 -10.86 16.48 25.15
C GLY A 298 -12.02 16.50 24.18
N ARG A 299 -12.60 17.70 23.96
CA ARG A 299 -13.72 17.89 23.04
C ARG A 299 -13.20 18.01 21.60
N PRO A 300 -13.95 17.52 20.59
CA PRO A 300 -13.56 17.71 19.20
C PRO A 300 -13.60 19.19 18.81
N TYR A 301 -12.90 19.53 17.74
CA TYR A 301 -13.02 20.81 17.05
C TYR A 301 -14.43 20.99 16.54
N SER A 302 -14.92 19.99 15.81
CA SER A 302 -16.28 19.96 15.31
C SER A 302 -16.82 18.55 15.24
N ILE A 303 -18.15 18.46 15.20
CA ILE A 303 -18.88 17.24 14.88
C ILE A 303 -19.59 17.50 13.55
N ILE A 304 -19.30 16.67 12.55
CA ILE A 304 -19.96 16.71 11.25
C ILE A 304 -20.92 15.53 11.18
N ARG A 305 -22.20 15.81 10.90
CA ARG A 305 -23.23 14.80 10.75
C ARG A 305 -24.19 15.20 9.64
N ASP A 306 -24.43 14.30 8.69
CA ASP A 306 -25.39 14.50 7.60
C ASP A 306 -25.18 15.86 6.87
N GLY A 307 -23.91 16.18 6.59
CA GLY A 307 -23.50 17.45 5.94
C GLY A 307 -23.52 18.70 6.83
N SER A 308 -24.00 18.59 8.08
CA SER A 308 -24.05 19.71 9.04
C SER A 308 -22.85 19.67 9.99
N GLU A 309 -22.11 20.78 10.07
CA GLU A 309 -20.96 20.93 10.99
C GLU A 309 -21.35 21.76 12.22
N GLU A 310 -21.19 21.18 13.41
CA GLU A 310 -21.28 21.87 14.69
C GLU A 310 -19.88 22.10 15.27
N ILE A 311 -19.48 23.36 15.45
CA ILE A 311 -18.19 23.72 16.06
C ILE A 311 -18.31 23.63 17.59
N ILE A 312 -17.46 22.81 18.21
CA ILE A 312 -17.50 22.52 19.65
C ILE A 312 -16.33 23.19 20.39
N ASP A 313 -15.10 22.98 19.94
CA ASP A 313 -13.90 23.57 20.57
C ASP A 313 -12.87 24.02 19.52
N LYS A 314 -12.85 25.32 19.24
CA LYS A 314 -11.93 25.91 18.24
C LYS A 314 -10.44 25.63 18.51
N LYS A 315 -10.05 25.29 19.74
CA LYS A 315 -8.66 24.97 20.11
C LYS A 315 -8.27 23.52 19.84
N SER A 316 -9.25 22.63 19.70
CA SER A 316 -9.01 21.22 19.42
C SER A 316 -8.37 21.01 18.04
N SER A 317 -7.71 19.87 17.87
CA SER A 317 -6.96 19.49 16.66
C SER A 317 -7.66 18.42 15.82
N PHE A 318 -8.79 17.89 16.29
CA PHE A 318 -9.49 16.80 15.62
C PHE A 318 -10.98 17.05 15.48
N SER A 319 -11.60 16.52 14.44
CA SER A 319 -13.06 16.52 14.26
C SER A 319 -13.61 15.10 14.31
N MET A 320 -14.86 14.98 14.71
CA MET A 320 -15.62 13.73 14.60
C MET A 320 -16.58 13.83 13.42
N ILE A 321 -16.63 12.78 12.61
CA ILE A 321 -17.46 12.74 11.41
C ILE A 321 -18.32 11.50 11.48
N ILE A 322 -19.63 11.70 11.47
CA ILE A 322 -20.63 10.65 11.60
C ILE A 322 -21.19 10.37 10.21
N ILE A 323 -20.87 9.19 9.69
CA ILE A 323 -21.32 8.70 8.38
C ILE A 323 -22.14 7.44 8.63
N GLY A 324 -23.47 7.58 8.59
CA GLY A 324 -24.38 6.51 8.99
C GLY A 324 -24.11 6.04 10.42
N ASN A 325 -23.76 4.76 10.58
CA ASN A 325 -23.44 4.16 11.88
C ASN A 325 -21.94 4.20 12.24
N ARG A 326 -21.11 4.87 11.43
CA ARG A 326 -19.67 4.93 11.64
C ARG A 326 -19.25 6.33 12.08
N THR A 327 -18.31 6.39 13.02
CA THR A 327 -17.68 7.63 13.46
C THR A 327 -16.22 7.61 13.06
N LEU A 328 -15.80 8.58 12.25
CA LEU A 328 -14.41 8.83 11.91
C LEU A 328 -13.85 9.93 12.81
N ILE A 329 -12.64 9.72 13.31
CA ILE A 329 -11.88 10.74 14.04
C ILE A 329 -10.75 11.18 13.12
N VAL A 330 -10.75 12.45 12.73
CA VAL A 330 -9.81 12.98 11.74
C VAL A 330 -9.13 14.25 12.26
N ASP A 331 -7.92 14.52 11.80
CA ASP A 331 -7.28 15.82 12.00
C ASP A 331 -8.18 16.91 11.39
N LYS A 332 -8.39 18.00 12.13
CA LYS A 332 -9.34 19.06 11.76
C LYS A 332 -9.08 19.65 10.38
N ASN A 333 -7.83 19.63 9.91
CA ASN A 333 -7.47 20.20 8.61
C ASN A 333 -7.99 19.36 7.45
N TYR A 334 -8.29 18.09 7.69
CA TYR A 334 -8.78 17.15 6.68
C TYR A 334 -10.29 16.91 6.76
N ARG A 335 -11.00 17.51 7.72
CA ARG A 335 -12.42 17.23 8.01
C ARG A 335 -13.38 17.50 6.84
N ASN A 336 -13.00 18.39 5.93
CA ASN A 336 -13.77 18.75 4.73
C ASN A 336 -13.19 18.15 3.45
N SER A 337 -12.26 17.20 3.58
CA SER A 337 -11.62 16.57 2.42
C SER A 337 -12.63 15.85 1.53
N LEU A 338 -12.32 15.80 0.23
CA LEU A 338 -13.15 15.11 -0.75
C LEU A 338 -13.34 13.63 -0.43
N LEU A 339 -12.34 12.94 0.11
CA LEU A 339 -12.46 11.55 0.52
C LEU A 339 -13.57 11.35 1.55
N ILE A 340 -13.71 12.25 2.52
CA ILE A 340 -14.80 12.18 3.51
C ILE A 340 -16.15 12.36 2.84
N LYS A 341 -16.28 13.36 1.95
CA LYS A 341 -17.52 13.62 1.22
C LYS A 341 -17.90 12.44 0.33
N PHE A 342 -16.92 11.83 -0.34
CA PHE A 342 -17.14 10.61 -1.11
C PHE A 342 -17.52 9.42 -0.23
N LEU A 343 -16.89 9.22 0.93
CA LEU A 343 -17.27 8.18 1.87
C LEU A 343 -18.70 8.39 2.41
N ALA A 344 -19.11 9.65 2.59
CA ALA A 344 -20.45 10.05 2.97
C ALA A 344 -21.49 9.87 1.85
N GLY A 345 -21.05 9.56 0.63
CA GLY A 345 -21.95 9.35 -0.50
C GLY A 345 -22.47 10.65 -1.12
N GLU A 346 -21.84 11.80 -0.82
CA GLU A 346 -22.21 13.13 -1.32
C GLU A 346 -21.70 13.32 -2.76
N ASN A 347 -22.44 14.09 -3.57
CA ASN A 347 -21.92 14.63 -4.83
C ASN A 347 -21.06 15.86 -4.51
N VAL A 348 -19.91 16.00 -5.16
CA VAL A 348 -18.94 17.06 -4.84
C VAL A 348 -18.49 17.73 -6.12
N GLY A 349 -18.81 19.02 -6.31
CA GLY A 349 -18.56 19.67 -7.61
C GLY A 349 -19.19 18.87 -8.75
N ASP A 350 -18.38 18.51 -9.75
CA ASP A 350 -18.81 17.72 -10.92
C ASP A 350 -18.68 16.20 -10.72
N PHE A 351 -18.31 15.75 -9.52
CA PHE A 351 -18.27 14.33 -9.17
C PHE A 351 -19.67 13.81 -8.83
N ILE A 352 -20.18 12.91 -9.67
CA ILE A 352 -21.49 12.30 -9.49
C ILE A 352 -21.32 10.84 -9.06
N LYS A 353 -21.94 10.47 -7.94
CA LYS A 353 -22.03 9.08 -7.49
C LYS A 353 -22.93 8.29 -8.43
N VAL A 354 -22.42 7.20 -8.98
CA VAL A 354 -23.12 6.37 -9.99
C VAL A 354 -23.33 4.94 -9.54
N PHE A 355 -22.59 4.49 -8.53
CA PHE A 355 -22.76 3.18 -7.93
C PHE A 355 -22.39 3.24 -6.44
N GLU A 356 -23.10 2.46 -5.64
CA GLU A 356 -22.84 2.26 -4.22
C GLU A 356 -23.29 0.87 -3.80
N ASN A 357 -22.41 0.15 -3.11
CA ASN A 357 -22.76 -1.03 -2.33
C ASN A 357 -22.21 -0.90 -0.90
N GLN A 358 -22.22 -1.99 -0.14
CA GLN A 358 -21.87 -1.94 1.28
C GLN A 358 -20.42 -1.47 1.58
N LYS A 359 -19.50 -1.59 0.62
CA LYS A 359 -18.07 -1.28 0.82
C LYS A 359 -17.51 -0.24 -0.14
N ILE A 360 -18.14 -0.06 -1.30
CA ILE A 360 -17.57 0.66 -2.43
C ILE A 360 -18.56 1.68 -2.97
N LYS A 361 -18.04 2.88 -3.23
CA LYS A 361 -18.74 3.95 -3.92
C LYS A 361 -17.95 4.33 -5.16
N ILE A 362 -18.65 4.56 -6.26
CA ILE A 362 -18.04 4.92 -7.53
C ILE A 362 -18.57 6.27 -7.97
N TYR A 363 -17.63 7.13 -8.35
CA TYR A 363 -17.87 8.46 -8.83
C TYR A 363 -17.32 8.62 -10.24
N ILE A 364 -18.06 9.33 -11.08
CA ILE A 364 -17.56 9.83 -12.37
C ILE A 364 -17.36 11.34 -12.26
N GLY A 365 -16.25 11.85 -12.78
CA GLY A 365 -15.97 13.27 -12.87
C GLY A 365 -15.90 13.75 -14.33
N GLY A 366 -16.08 15.06 -14.54
CA GLY A 366 -15.83 15.67 -15.84
C GLY A 366 -16.92 15.48 -16.90
N ARG A 367 -18.19 15.78 -16.59
CA ARG A 367 -19.15 16.13 -17.65
C ARG A 367 -18.80 17.52 -18.19
N GLY A 368 -17.83 17.56 -19.09
CA GLY A 368 -17.57 18.68 -20.01
C GLY A 368 -18.20 18.42 -21.36
#